data_AF-A0A6N9Z3X7-F1
#
_entry.id   AF-A0A6N9Z3X7-F1
#
_cell.length_a   1.000
_cell.length_b   1.000
_cell.length_c   1.000
_cell.angle_alpha   90.00
_cell.angle_beta   90.00
_cell.angle_gamma   90.00
#
_symmetry.space_group_name_H-M   'P 1'
#
loop_
_entity.id
_entity.type
_entity.pdbx_description
1 polymer ?
#
loop_
_entity_poly.entity_id
_entity_poly.type
_entity_poly.pdbx_seq_one_letter_code
_entity_poly.pdbx_strand_id
1 'polypeptide(L)'
;MKHIHIGDVEPFRIELLHQDKTQALKVLEEAAEAVEAFKDWNKHGQTAKQRHDLIDECADVIQATVNLMAAMGFTDEEIHQAIEDCRARNDARGRMAPCSDN
;
A
#
# COMPACT_ATOMS: atom_id res chain seq x y z
N MET A 1 5.36 10.93 16.96
CA MET A 1 4.93 10.78 15.55
C MET A 1 3.66 9.94 15.50
N LYS A 2 2.76 10.20 14.55
CA LYS A 2 1.58 9.35 14.33
C LYS A 2 1.98 8.22 13.36
N HIS A 3 1.90 6.98 13.81
CA HIS A 3 2.07 5.80 12.96
C HIS A 3 0.69 5.20 12.66
N ILE A 4 0.54 4.63 11.46
CA ILE A 4 -0.59 3.77 11.12
C ILE A 4 -0.03 2.35 11.10
N HIS A 5 -0.61 1.48 11.93
CA HIS A 5 -0.26 0.06 11.96
C HIS A 5 -1.20 -0.69 11.03
N ILE A 6 -0.65 -1.31 9.99
CA ILE A 6 -1.41 -2.06 8.98
C ILE A 6 -1.63 -3.50 9.44
N GLY A 7 -0.67 -4.09 10.17
CA GLY A 7 -0.66 -5.51 10.53
C GLY A 7 0.06 -6.36 9.48
N ASP A 8 0.00 -7.68 9.65
CA ASP A 8 0.55 -8.65 8.70
C ASP A 8 -0.47 -8.91 7.59
N VAL A 9 0.01 -8.97 6.34
CA VAL A 9 -0.82 -9.22 5.16
C VAL A 9 -0.30 -10.48 4.49
N GLU A 10 -1.13 -11.52 4.47
CA GLU A 10 -0.78 -12.79 3.83
C GLU A 10 -0.89 -12.64 2.30
N PRO A 11 0.10 -13.11 1.51
CA PRO A 11 -0.05 -13.14 0.07
C PRO A 11 -1.10 -14.18 -0.34
N PHE A 12 -1.55 -14.10 -1.59
CA PHE A 12 -2.38 -15.16 -2.16
C PHE A 12 -1.65 -16.50 -2.16
N ARG A 13 -2.44 -17.58 -2.22
CA ARG A 13 -1.92 -18.93 -2.40
C ARG A 13 -0.98 -18.98 -3.62
N ILE A 14 0.05 -19.80 -3.51
CA ILE A 14 1.15 -19.87 -4.50
C ILE A 14 0.66 -20.13 -5.93
N GLU A 15 -0.47 -20.81 -6.11
CA GLU A 15 -1.04 -21.10 -7.44
C GLU A 15 -1.62 -19.88 -8.14
N LEU A 16 -1.88 -18.80 -7.41
CA LEU A 16 -2.42 -17.53 -7.91
C LEU A 16 -1.35 -16.46 -8.10
N LEU A 17 -0.09 -16.75 -7.74
CA LEU A 17 1.03 -15.83 -7.88
C LEU A 17 1.73 -16.06 -9.21
N HIS A 18 1.91 -14.99 -9.98
CA HIS A 18 2.53 -15.06 -11.29
C HIS A 18 3.68 -14.07 -11.41
N GLN A 19 4.84 -14.53 -11.89
CA GLN A 19 5.98 -13.66 -12.19
C GLN A 19 5.84 -13.06 -13.59
N ASP A 20 4.75 -12.34 -13.82
CA ASP A 20 4.44 -11.78 -15.12
C ASP A 20 3.95 -10.33 -15.04
N LYS A 21 3.73 -9.75 -16.22
CA LYS A 21 3.21 -8.40 -16.36
C LYS A 21 1.82 -8.24 -15.72
N THR A 22 1.00 -9.28 -15.74
CA THR A 22 -0.37 -9.25 -15.20
C THR A 22 -0.35 -8.99 -13.70
N GLN A 23 0.54 -9.67 -12.98
CA GLN A 23 0.72 -9.46 -11.54
C GLN A 23 1.13 -8.01 -11.21
N ALA A 24 2.07 -7.45 -11.98
CA ALA A 24 2.50 -6.07 -11.80
C ALA A 24 1.41 -5.04 -12.17
N LEU A 25 0.60 -5.33 -13.20
CA LEU A 25 -0.51 -4.47 -13.60
C LEU A 25 -1.60 -4.39 -12.54
N LYS A 26 -1.80 -5.43 -11.73
CA LYS A 26 -2.81 -5.40 -10.67
C LYS A 26 -2.52 -4.30 -9.64
N VAL A 27 -1.25 -4.05 -9.29
CA VAL A 27 -0.88 -2.91 -8.42
C VAL A 27 -1.35 -1.57 -8.99
N LEU A 28 -1.25 -1.39 -10.32
CA LEU A 28 -1.71 -0.16 -10.98
C LEU A 28 -3.23 -0.07 -11.02
N GLU A 29 -3.92 -1.19 -11.22
CA GLU A 29 -5.38 -1.29 -11.22
C GLU A 29 -5.97 -0.88 -9.86
N GLU A 30 -5.51 -1.50 -8.76
CA GLU A 30 -5.98 -1.16 -7.42
C GLU A 30 -5.68 0.31 -7.07
N ALA A 31 -4.51 0.81 -7.49
CA ALA A 31 -4.15 2.20 -7.26
C ALA A 31 -5.08 3.17 -8.01
N ALA A 32 -5.57 2.77 -9.18
CA ALA A 32 -6.57 3.54 -9.92
C ALA A 32 -7.94 3.48 -9.25
N GLU A 33 -8.35 2.31 -8.74
CA GLU A 33 -9.62 2.13 -8.01
C GLU A 33 -9.64 2.94 -6.72
N ALA A 34 -8.54 2.97 -5.95
CA ALA A 34 -8.40 3.84 -4.79
C ALA A 34 -8.57 5.33 -5.11
N VAL A 35 -8.10 5.77 -6.28
CA VAL A 35 -8.29 7.16 -6.75
C VAL A 35 -9.76 7.42 -7.10
N GLU A 36 -10.45 6.49 -7.75
CA GLU A 36 -11.87 6.64 -8.05
C GLU A 36 -12.75 6.62 -6.79
N ALA A 37 -12.45 5.74 -5.83
CA ALA A 37 -13.12 5.73 -4.53
C ALA A 37 -12.91 7.04 -3.77
N PHE A 38 -11.71 7.63 -3.82
CA PHE A 38 -11.46 8.94 -3.23
C PHE A 38 -12.28 10.05 -3.91
N LYS A 39 -12.37 10.04 -5.25
CA LYS A 39 -13.19 11.01 -6.00
C LYS A 39 -14.66 10.91 -5.61
N ASP A 40 -15.19 9.70 -5.48
CA ASP A 40 -16.57 9.49 -5.05
C ASP A 40 -16.78 9.99 -3.62
N TRP A 41 -15.92 9.58 -2.67
CA TRP A 41 -15.95 10.04 -1.28
C TRP A 41 -15.91 11.58 -1.16
N ASN A 42 -15.03 12.22 -1.92
CA ASN A 42 -14.83 13.68 -1.90
C ASN A 42 -16.01 14.45 -2.51
N LYS A 43 -16.66 13.89 -3.55
CA LYS A 43 -17.78 14.55 -4.25
C LYS A 43 -19.12 14.35 -3.55
N HIS A 44 -19.35 13.18 -2.97
CA HIS A 44 -20.67 12.72 -2.55
C HIS A 44 -20.85 12.64 -1.02
N GLY A 45 -19.90 13.16 -0.25
CA GLY A 45 -20.21 13.66 1.10
C GLY A 45 -19.86 12.72 2.25
N GLN A 46 -18.80 11.92 2.10
CA GLN A 46 -18.13 11.32 3.26
C GLN A 46 -19.02 10.38 4.08
N THR A 47 -19.95 9.68 3.43
CA THR A 47 -20.79 8.69 4.11
C THR A 47 -19.93 7.56 4.69
N ALA A 48 -20.45 6.87 5.70
CA ALA A 48 -19.77 5.71 6.29
C ALA A 48 -19.45 4.65 5.22
N LYS A 49 -20.35 4.45 4.24
CA LYS A 49 -20.13 3.56 3.10
C LYS A 49 -18.94 4.01 2.25
N GLN A 50 -18.93 5.25 1.79
CA GLN A 50 -17.84 5.73 0.91
C GLN A 50 -16.49 5.76 1.62
N ARG A 51 -16.49 6.03 2.93
CA ARG A 51 -15.29 5.91 3.75
C ARG A 51 -14.81 4.45 3.81
N HIS A 52 -15.73 3.50 3.92
CA HIS A 52 -15.41 2.07 3.88
C HIS A 52 -14.86 1.67 2.52
N ASP A 53 -15.55 2.03 1.44
CA ASP A 53 -15.12 1.73 0.06
C ASP A 53 -13.68 2.26 -0.17
N LEU A 54 -13.38 3.51 0.22
CA LEU A 54 -12.02 4.05 0.11
C LEU A 54 -10.98 3.28 0.94
N ILE A 55 -11.35 2.74 2.10
CA ILE A 55 -10.44 1.94 2.93
C ILE A 55 -10.21 0.58 2.29
N ASP A 56 -11.24 -0.04 1.72
CA ASP A 56 -11.14 -1.32 1.02
C ASP A 56 -10.17 -1.21 -0.16
N GLU A 57 -10.34 -0.19 -1.03
CA GLU A 57 -9.43 0.00 -2.16
C GLU A 57 -7.98 0.29 -1.70
N CYS A 58 -7.79 0.99 -0.57
CA CYS A 58 -6.46 1.16 0.01
C CYS A 58 -5.86 -0.18 0.47
N ALA A 59 -6.68 -1.08 1.02
CA ALA A 59 -6.26 -2.41 1.43
C ALA A 59 -5.93 -3.29 0.22
N ASP A 60 -6.68 -3.18 -0.87
CA ASP A 60 -6.41 -3.92 -2.11
C ASP A 60 -5.09 -3.49 -2.76
N VAL A 61 -4.74 -2.19 -2.73
CA VAL A 61 -3.39 -1.72 -3.13
C VAL A 61 -2.29 -2.39 -2.32
N ILE A 62 -2.48 -2.50 -1.01
CA ILE A 62 -1.52 -3.17 -0.11
C ILE A 62 -1.43 -4.66 -0.48
N GLN A 63 -2.57 -5.34 -0.64
CA GLN A 63 -2.63 -6.75 -1.02
C GLN A 63 -1.97 -7.02 -2.37
N ALA A 64 -2.23 -6.21 -3.39
CA ALA A 64 -1.62 -6.35 -4.71
C ALA A 64 -0.10 -6.15 -4.65
N THR A 65 0.37 -5.22 -3.82
CA THR A 65 1.80 -4.99 -3.60
C THR A 65 2.45 -6.19 -2.90
N VAL A 66 1.83 -6.73 -1.86
CA VAL A 66 2.29 -7.93 -1.14
C VAL A 66 2.32 -9.15 -2.06
N ASN A 67 1.27 -9.34 -2.87
CA ASN A 67 1.21 -10.42 -3.84
C ASN A 67 2.32 -10.30 -4.89
N LEU A 68 2.63 -9.09 -5.36
CA LEU A 68 3.74 -8.87 -6.28
C LEU A 68 5.08 -9.20 -5.60
N MET A 69 5.33 -8.73 -4.38
CA MET A 69 6.56 -9.03 -3.65
C MET A 69 6.74 -10.55 -3.44
N ALA A 70 5.67 -11.23 -3.03
CA ALA A 70 5.65 -12.68 -2.85
C ALA A 70 5.86 -13.43 -4.17
N ALA A 71 5.20 -13.00 -5.25
CA ALA A 71 5.40 -13.59 -6.58
C ALA A 71 6.87 -13.48 -7.03
N MET A 72 7.53 -12.36 -6.74
CA MET A 72 8.94 -12.14 -7.04
C MET A 72 9.91 -12.88 -6.11
N GLY A 73 9.40 -13.50 -5.03
CA GLY A 73 10.22 -14.20 -4.04
C GLY A 73 11.07 -13.27 -3.17
N PHE A 74 10.63 -12.02 -2.97
CA PHE A 74 11.31 -11.10 -2.07
C PHE A 74 11.17 -11.55 -0.62
N THR A 75 12.25 -11.43 0.13
CA THR A 75 12.30 -11.78 1.54
C THR A 75 11.84 -10.61 2.42
N ASP A 76 11.38 -10.93 3.63
CA ASP A 76 11.00 -9.92 4.62
C ASP A 76 12.14 -8.94 4.93
N GLU A 77 13.39 -9.42 4.95
CA GLU A 77 14.59 -8.59 5.15
C GLU A 77 14.79 -7.57 4.02
N GLU A 78 14.68 -8.01 2.76
CA GLU A 78 14.79 -7.11 1.60
C GLU A 78 13.68 -6.07 1.59
N ILE A 79 12.45 -6.48 1.94
CA ILE A 79 11.29 -5.58 2.00
C ILE A 79 11.48 -4.57 3.14
N HIS A 80 11.91 -5.02 4.32
CA HIS A 80 12.16 -4.16 5.48
C HIS A 80 13.21 -3.10 5.15
N GLN A 81 14.36 -3.51 4.59
CA GLN A 81 15.42 -2.60 4.19
C GLN A 81 14.92 -1.57 3.15
N ALA A 82 14.13 -2.01 2.16
CA ALA A 82 13.58 -1.11 1.14
C ALA A 82 12.63 -0.05 1.73
N ILE A 83 11.85 -0.40 2.77
CA ILE A 83 10.96 0.52 3.49
C ILE A 83 11.78 1.53 4.30
N GLU A 84 12.83 1.10 5.00
CA GLU A 84 13.74 1.99 5.74
C GLU A 84 14.43 2.99 4.81
N ASP A 85 14.96 2.50 3.67
CA ASP A 85 15.59 3.34 2.67
C ASP A 85 14.60 4.36 2.07
N CYS A 86 13.35 3.93 1.85
CA CYS A 86 12.28 4.83 1.40
C CYS A 86 12.00 5.93 2.41
N ARG A 87 11.94 5.58 3.71
CA ARG A 87 11.78 6.55 4.80
C ARG A 87 12.94 7.52 4.83
N ALA A 88 14.19 7.04 4.77
CA ALA A 88 15.39 7.89 4.77
C ALA A 88 15.40 8.87 3.59
N ARG A 89 15.03 8.42 2.37
CA ARG A 89 14.88 9.31 1.20
C ARG A 89 13.79 10.36 1.41
N ASN A 90 12.68 10.02 2.06
CA ASN A 90 11.62 10.98 2.35
C ASN A 90 12.01 11.98 3.45
N ASP A 91 12.80 11.55 4.44
CA ASP A 91 13.36 12.41 5.49
C ASP A 91 14.34 13.42 4.91
N ALA A 92 15.27 12.98 4.06
CA ALA A 92 16.19 13.85 3.33
C ALA A 92 15.47 14.87 2.42
N ARG A 93 14.22 14.60 2.03
CA ARG A 93 13.35 15.51 1.26
C ARG A 93 12.47 16.40 2.15
N GLY A 94 12.61 16.34 3.47
CA GLY A 94 11.81 17.10 4.43
C GLY A 94 10.34 16.69 4.49
N ARG A 95 10.00 15.46 4.07
CA ARG A 95 8.62 14.95 4.07
C ARG A 95 8.22 14.28 5.39
N MET A 96 9.21 13.88 6.19
CA MET A 96 8.96 13.33 7.52
C MET A 96 8.82 14.46 8.52
N ALA A 97 7.96 14.27 9.52
CA ALA A 97 7.90 15.21 10.65
C ALA A 97 9.26 15.21 11.38
N PRO A 98 9.75 16.38 11.86
CA PRO A 98 10.96 16.44 12.66
C PRO A 98 10.80 15.53 13.88
N CYS A 99 11.85 14.77 14.21
CA CYS A 99 11.89 14.01 15.46
C CYS A 99 11.66 15.02 16.59
N SER A 100 10.51 14.92 17.27
CA SER A 100 10.28 15.69 18.48
C SER A 100 10.98 14.91 19.59
N ASP A 101 12.24 15.24 19.84
CA ASP A 101 12.94 14.77 21.03
C ASP A 101 12.16 15.29 22.25
N ASN A 102 11.64 14.37 23.04
CA ASN A 102 11.00 14.66 24.32
C ASN A 102 11.43 13.59 25.32
#